data_AF-A0A7S0LBQ2-F1
#
_entry.id   AF-A0A7S0LBQ2-F1
#
_cell.length_a   1.000
_cell.length_b   1.000
_cell.length_c   1.000
_cell.angle_alpha   90.00
_cell.angle_beta   90.00
_cell.angle_gamma   90.00
#
_symmetry.space_group_name_H-M   'P 1'
#
loop_
_entity.id
_entity.type
_entity.pdbx_description
1 polymer ?
#
loop_
_entity_poly.entity_id
_entity_poly.type
_entity_poly.pdbx_seq_one_letter_code
_entity_poly.pdbx_strand_id
1 'polypeptide(L)'
;SGGGGGESDEQQRAAQYVDTLVSRANRQVDDSAVERGLAYFEAARQSNEAEDFQTATSYFENSFLLHPKLNTLLSTGNMHLKMGNLPIAAEIYRRISLDPSASAQAREMAARKLQAMGSW
;
A
#
# COMPACT_ATOMS: atom_id res chain seq x y z
N SER A 1 18.49 10.14 28.99
CA SER A 1 18.56 9.94 27.53
C SER A 1 18.08 8.54 27.21
N GLY A 2 16.91 8.39 26.61
CA GLY A 2 16.36 7.07 26.28
C GLY A 2 14.91 7.23 25.86
N GLY A 3 14.62 7.07 24.57
CA GLY A 3 13.25 7.19 24.04
C GLY A 3 13.14 7.25 22.51
N GLY A 4 14.21 7.56 21.77
CA GLY A 4 14.10 7.84 20.33
C GLY A 4 14.33 6.68 19.35
N GLY A 5 14.57 5.44 19.80
CA GLY A 5 14.98 4.33 18.92
C GLY A 5 13.83 3.50 18.34
N GLY A 6 12.70 3.39 19.04
CA GLY A 6 11.61 2.48 18.65
C GLY A 6 10.84 2.96 17.41
N GLU A 7 10.46 4.23 17.39
CA GLU A 7 9.70 4.84 16.28
C GLU A 7 10.56 4.89 15.00
N SER A 8 11.85 5.24 15.12
CA SER A 8 12.77 5.27 13.98
C SER A 8 12.95 3.90 13.33
N ASP A 9 13.02 2.83 14.14
CA ASP A 9 13.19 1.47 13.66
C ASP A 9 11.92 0.96 12.96
N GLU A 10 10.74 1.30 13.48
CA GLU A 10 9.46 0.91 12.89
C GLU A 10 9.21 1.65 11.56
N GLN A 11 9.49 2.95 11.50
CA GLN A 11 9.45 3.69 10.24
C GLN A 11 10.46 3.15 9.23
N GLN A 12 11.67 2.75 9.66
CA GLN A 12 12.65 2.17 8.76
C GLN A 12 12.18 0.83 8.20
N ARG A 13 11.57 -0.03 9.03
CA ARG A 13 10.99 -1.30 8.56
C ARG A 13 9.83 -1.07 7.60
N ALA A 14 8.96 -0.11 7.87
CA ALA A 14 7.88 0.27 6.96
C ALA A 14 8.42 0.76 5.61
N ALA A 15 9.45 1.61 5.62
CA ALA A 15 10.13 2.05 4.40
C ALA A 15 10.71 0.87 3.60
N GLN A 16 11.44 -0.03 4.26
CA GLN A 16 12.02 -1.23 3.63
C GLN A 16 10.95 -2.15 3.04
N TYR A 17 9.83 -2.32 3.74
CA TYR A 17 8.69 -3.10 3.27
C TYR A 17 8.15 -2.53 1.96
N VAL A 18 7.83 -1.24 1.95
CA VAL A 18 7.23 -0.59 0.78
C VAL A 18 8.23 -0.47 -0.37
N ASP A 19 9.52 -0.24 -0.09
CA ASP A 19 10.60 -0.29 -1.08
C ASP A 19 10.67 -1.66 -1.77
N THR A 20 10.58 -2.73 -0.99
CA THR A 20 10.61 -4.09 -1.51
C THR A 20 9.40 -4.36 -2.40
N LEU A 21 8.20 -3.93 -1.98
CA LEU A 21 6.97 -4.08 -2.74
C LEU A 21 7.05 -3.34 -4.09
N VAL A 22 7.40 -2.05 -4.07
CA VAL A 22 7.50 -1.21 -5.27
C VAL A 22 8.60 -1.69 -6.21
N SER A 23 9.77 -2.06 -5.68
CA SER A 23 10.89 -2.56 -6.48
C SER A 23 10.57 -3.89 -7.18
N ARG A 24 9.75 -4.74 -6.56
CA ARG A 24 9.30 -6.01 -7.16
C ARG A 24 8.21 -5.79 -8.22
N ALA A 25 7.33 -4.81 -8.02
CA ALA A 25 6.29 -4.46 -8.99
C ALA A 25 6.86 -3.92 -10.31
N ASN A 26 8.03 -3.27 -10.28
CA ASN A 26 8.71 -2.74 -11.47
C ASN A 26 9.43 -3.80 -12.34
N ARG A 27 9.23 -5.10 -12.07
CA ARG A 27 9.82 -6.17 -12.86
C ARG A 27 8.99 -6.43 -14.12
N GLN A 28 9.65 -6.85 -15.19
CA GLN A 28 8.96 -7.20 -16.43
C GLN A 28 8.06 -8.42 -16.18
N VAL A 29 6.80 -8.29 -16.55
CA VAL A 29 5.78 -9.33 -16.45
C VAL A 29 5.21 -9.61 -17.85
N ASP A 30 4.80 -10.84 -18.09
CA ASP A 30 4.10 -11.22 -19.33
C ASP A 30 2.61 -10.83 -19.27
N ASP A 31 1.92 -10.87 -20.42
CA ASP A 31 0.49 -10.50 -20.49
C ASP A 31 -0.39 -11.40 -19.59
N SER A 32 -0.01 -12.66 -19.38
CA SER A 32 -0.72 -13.59 -18.49
C SER A 32 -0.63 -13.19 -17.01
N ALA A 33 0.40 -12.42 -16.64
CA ALA A 33 0.51 -11.84 -15.30
C ALA A 33 -0.54 -10.75 -15.06
N VAL A 34 -0.88 -9.96 -16.08
CA VAL A 34 -1.87 -8.88 -15.95
C VAL A 34 -3.25 -9.46 -15.61
N GLU A 35 -3.67 -10.54 -16.28
CA GLU A 35 -4.92 -11.23 -15.99
C GLU A 35 -4.97 -11.78 -14.55
N ARG A 36 -3.88 -12.40 -14.10
CA ARG A 36 -3.75 -12.85 -12.70
C ARG A 36 -3.79 -11.67 -11.73
N GLY A 37 -3.16 -10.54 -12.07
CA GLY A 37 -3.19 -9.32 -11.28
C GLY A 37 -4.62 -8.77 -11.12
N LEU A 38 -5.46 -8.85 -12.16
CA LEU A 38 -6.88 -8.50 -12.10
C LEU A 38 -7.68 -9.48 -11.24
N ALA A 39 -7.43 -10.78 -11.36
CA ALA A 39 -8.07 -11.79 -10.52
C ALA A 39 -7.76 -11.58 -9.03
N TYR A 40 -6.50 -11.27 -8.70
CA TYR A 40 -6.12 -10.92 -7.33
C TYR A 40 -6.81 -9.63 -6.84
N PHE A 41 -6.98 -8.63 -7.71
CA PHE A 41 -7.69 -7.40 -7.32
C PHE A 41 -9.13 -7.70 -6.91
N GLU A 42 -9.81 -8.55 -7.66
CA GLU A 42 -11.19 -8.93 -7.36
C GLU A 42 -11.29 -9.77 -6.07
N ALA A 43 -10.39 -10.73 -5.88
CA ALA A 43 -10.32 -11.49 -4.63
C ALA A 43 -10.03 -10.59 -3.41
N ALA A 44 -9.19 -9.55 -3.59
CA ALA A 44 -8.91 -8.56 -2.56
C ALA A 44 -10.16 -7.75 -2.18
N ARG A 45 -10.98 -7.36 -3.17
CA ARG A 45 -12.25 -6.66 -2.93
C ARG A 45 -13.20 -7.52 -2.10
N GLN A 46 -13.39 -8.78 -2.49
CA GLN A 46 -14.26 -9.72 -1.77
C GLN A 46 -13.80 -9.94 -0.33
N SER A 47 -12.49 -10.10 -0.13
CA SER A 47 -11.90 -10.25 1.22
C SER A 47 -12.08 -8.98 2.05
N ASN A 48 -11.90 -7.79 1.47
CA ASN A 48 -12.13 -6.52 2.16
C ASN A 48 -13.61 -6.30 2.52
N GLU A 49 -14.54 -6.72 1.65
CA GLU A 49 -15.99 -6.69 1.92
C GLU A 49 -16.37 -7.65 3.06
N ALA A 50 -15.68 -8.78 3.17
CA ALA A 50 -15.81 -9.74 4.28
C ALA A 50 -15.03 -9.33 5.55
N GLU A 51 -14.41 -8.14 5.56
CA GLU A 51 -13.56 -7.64 6.64
C GLU A 51 -12.32 -8.48 6.96
N ASP A 52 -11.92 -9.39 6.07
CA ASP A 52 -10.65 -10.10 6.14
C ASP A 52 -9.53 -9.23 5.54
N PHE A 53 -9.10 -8.24 6.33
CA PHE A 53 -8.11 -7.26 5.89
C PHE A 53 -6.72 -7.85 5.65
N GLN A 54 -6.37 -8.95 6.34
CA GLN A 54 -5.07 -9.61 6.16
C GLN A 54 -5.02 -10.32 4.80
N THR A 55 -6.07 -11.05 4.45
CA THR A 55 -6.19 -11.69 3.14
C THR A 55 -6.33 -10.63 2.04
N ALA A 56 -7.13 -9.58 2.27
CA ALA A 56 -7.27 -8.48 1.32
C ALA A 56 -5.93 -7.78 1.02
N THR A 57 -5.10 -7.50 2.04
CA THR A 57 -3.75 -6.94 1.84
C THR A 57 -2.92 -7.85 0.95
N SER A 58 -2.86 -9.14 1.26
CA SER A 58 -2.07 -10.11 0.51
C SER A 58 -2.49 -10.14 -0.96
N TYR A 59 -3.79 -10.09 -1.24
CA TYR A 59 -4.29 -10.05 -2.62
C TYR A 59 -4.05 -8.71 -3.32
N PHE A 60 -4.24 -7.57 -2.66
CA PHE A 60 -3.90 -6.27 -3.27
C PHE A 60 -2.41 -6.17 -3.59
N GLU A 61 -1.53 -6.71 -2.75
CA GLU A 61 -0.09 -6.74 -3.02
C GLU A 61 0.26 -7.61 -4.22
N ASN A 62 -0.28 -8.83 -4.30
CA ASN A 62 -0.08 -9.68 -5.47
C ASN A 62 -0.64 -9.04 -6.74
N SER A 63 -1.79 -8.37 -6.65
CA SER A 63 -2.34 -7.58 -7.74
C SER A 63 -1.38 -6.48 -8.19
N PHE A 64 -0.83 -5.70 -7.24
CA PHE A 64 0.11 -4.62 -7.53
C PHE A 64 1.43 -5.13 -8.12
N LEU A 65 1.94 -6.27 -7.65
CA LEU A 65 3.16 -6.88 -8.15
C LEU A 65 3.05 -7.34 -9.60
N LEU A 66 1.86 -7.77 -10.03
CA LEU A 66 1.62 -8.30 -11.38
C LEU A 66 1.02 -7.26 -12.34
N HIS A 67 0.35 -6.24 -11.81
CA HIS A 67 -0.26 -5.16 -12.56
C HIS A 67 -0.14 -3.85 -11.76
N PRO A 68 1.02 -3.18 -11.83
CA PRO A 68 1.33 -2.04 -10.98
C PRO A 68 0.40 -0.85 -11.27
N LYS A 69 -0.61 -0.68 -10.42
CA LYS A 69 -1.52 0.45 -10.42
C LYS A 69 -1.46 1.15 -9.08
N LEU A 70 -1.28 2.47 -9.10
CA LEU A 70 -1.22 3.27 -7.88
C LEU A 70 -2.53 3.21 -7.06
N ASN A 71 -3.68 3.00 -7.70
CA ASN A 71 -4.95 2.76 -7.01
C ASN A 71 -4.97 1.42 -6.26
N THR A 72 -4.27 0.40 -6.76
CA THR A 72 -4.08 -0.88 -6.06
C THR A 72 -3.19 -0.67 -4.85
N LEU A 73 -2.07 0.05 -5.01
CA LEU A 73 -1.19 0.39 -3.89
C LEU A 73 -1.90 1.24 -2.82
N LEU A 74 -2.77 2.18 -3.23
CA LEU A 74 -3.64 2.93 -2.33
C LEU A 74 -4.57 2.01 -1.52
N SER A 75 -5.09 0.96 -2.15
CA SER A 75 -5.95 -0.05 -1.50
C SER A 75 -5.16 -0.89 -0.50
N THR A 76 -3.92 -1.27 -0.82
CA THR A 76 -2.98 -1.88 0.14
C THR A 76 -2.78 -0.97 1.37
N GLY A 77 -2.52 0.33 1.15
CA GLY A 77 -2.41 1.31 2.25
C GLY A 77 -3.66 1.38 3.11
N ASN A 78 -4.85 1.34 2.50
CA ASN A 78 -6.13 1.31 3.23
C ASN A 78 -6.27 0.05 4.10
N MET A 79 -5.81 -1.12 3.65
CA MET A 79 -5.90 -2.33 4.45
C MET A 79 -4.92 -2.29 5.63
N HIS A 80 -3.70 -1.79 5.43
CA HIS A 80 -2.77 -1.55 6.54
C HIS A 80 -3.35 -0.58 7.57
N LEU A 81 -4.02 0.49 7.13
CA LEU A 81 -4.71 1.41 8.03
C LEU A 81 -5.79 0.71 8.85
N LYS A 82 -6.63 -0.13 8.20
CA LYS A 82 -7.69 -0.89 8.89
C LYS A 82 -7.15 -1.90 9.90
N MET A 83 -5.97 -2.46 9.66
CA MET A 83 -5.29 -3.38 10.59
C MET A 83 -4.49 -2.67 11.69
N GLY A 84 -4.43 -1.33 11.68
CA GLY A 84 -3.62 -0.57 12.65
C GLY A 84 -2.11 -0.55 12.34
N ASN A 85 -1.69 -1.00 11.14
CA ASN A 85 -0.31 -0.94 10.67
C ASN A 85 0.05 0.47 10.18
N LEU A 86 -0.07 1.46 11.06
CA LEU A 86 0.00 2.89 10.72
C LEU A 86 1.29 3.29 10.00
N PRO A 87 2.49 2.82 10.40
CA PRO A 87 3.73 3.22 9.72
C PRO A 87 3.79 2.77 8.26
N ILE A 88 3.30 1.56 7.96
CA ILE A 88 3.24 1.05 6.58
C ILE A 88 2.21 1.83 5.77
N ALA A 89 1.02 2.09 6.33
CA ALA A 89 -0.01 2.88 5.67
C ALA A 89 0.50 4.30 5.34
N ALA A 90 1.16 4.96 6.31
CA ALA A 90 1.77 6.27 6.12
C ALA A 90 2.82 6.27 5.02
N GLU A 91 3.72 5.30 5.02
CA GLU A 91 4.75 5.22 3.99
C GLU A 91 4.15 5.02 2.58
N ILE A 92 3.13 4.17 2.45
CA ILE A 92 2.41 3.97 1.18
C ILE A 92 1.78 5.29 0.70
N TYR A 93 1.01 5.96 1.56
CA TYR A 93 0.36 7.21 1.18
C TYR A 93 1.36 8.32 0.85
N ARG A 94 2.50 8.37 1.55
CA ARG A 94 3.59 9.33 1.29
C ARG A 94 4.18 9.13 -0.12
N ARG A 95 4.38 7.89 -0.54
CA ARG A 95 4.85 7.60 -1.90
C ARG A 95 3.84 8.02 -2.95
N ILE A 96 2.58 7.65 -2.76
CA ILE A 96 1.51 8.00 -3.71
C ILE A 96 1.36 9.52 -3.83
N SER A 97 1.41 10.27 -2.72
CA SER A 97 1.25 11.74 -2.75
C SER A 97 2.39 12.46 -3.47
N LEU A 98 3.60 11.86 -3.45
CA LEU A 98 4.80 12.40 -4.10
C LEU A 98 5.02 11.86 -5.52
N ASP A 99 4.31 10.81 -5.93
CA ASP A 99 4.48 10.19 -7.25
C ASP A 99 3.86 11.07 -8.36
N PRO A 100 4.65 11.56 -9.33
CA PRO A 100 4.14 12.42 -10.40
C PRO A 100 3.23 11.68 -11.39
N SER A 101 3.29 10.35 -11.45
CA SER A 101 2.41 9.52 -12.29
C SER A 101 1.05 9.24 -11.63
N ALA A 102 0.91 9.54 -10.34
CA ALA A 102 -0.36 9.42 -9.62
C ALA A 102 -1.39 10.42 -10.14
N SER A 103 -2.63 9.95 -10.30
CA SER A 103 -3.76 10.83 -10.58
C SER A 103 -3.93 11.88 -9.47
N ALA A 104 -4.47 13.05 -9.82
CA ALA A 104 -4.75 14.09 -8.83
C ALA A 104 -5.61 13.57 -7.67
N GLN A 105 -6.63 12.76 -7.99
CA GLN A 105 -7.51 12.15 -7.00
C GLN A 105 -6.78 11.18 -6.06
N ALA A 106 -5.85 10.36 -6.58
CA ALA A 106 -5.07 9.44 -5.76
C ALA A 106 -4.13 10.19 -4.82
N ARG A 107 -3.46 11.25 -5.32
CA ARG A 107 -2.59 12.11 -4.49
C ARG A 107 -3.38 12.82 -3.40
N GLU A 108 -4.53 13.39 -3.74
CA GLU A 108 -5.42 14.05 -2.78
C GLU A 108 -5.91 13.08 -1.70
N MET A 109 -6.36 11.88 -2.09
CA MET A 109 -6.80 10.87 -1.13
C MET A 109 -5.66 10.45 -0.19
N ALA A 110 -4.47 10.17 -0.73
CA ALA A 110 -3.30 9.80 0.05
C ALA A 110 -2.88 10.93 1.03
N ALA A 111 -2.87 12.18 0.56
CA ALA A 111 -2.57 13.35 1.39
C ALA A 111 -3.58 13.52 2.54
N ARG A 112 -4.88 13.37 2.26
CA ARG A 112 -5.93 13.41 3.30
C ARG A 112 -5.76 12.30 4.33
N LYS A 113 -5.42 11.08 3.88
CA LYS A 113 -5.18 9.95 4.78
C LYS A 113 -3.97 10.19 5.69
N LEU A 114 -2.86 10.73 5.15
CA LEU A 114 -1.70 11.14 5.94
C LEU A 114 -2.04 12.17 7.03
N GLN A 115 -2.78 13.23 6.66
CA GLN A 115 -3.18 14.26 7.61
C GLN A 115 -4.05 13.68 8.74
N ALA A 116 -4.99 12.79 8.39
CA ALA A 116 -5.84 12.13 9.38
C ALA A 116 -5.08 11.20 10.33
N MET A 117 -3.90 10.68 9.94
CA MET A 117 -3.04 9.84 10.79
C MET A 117 -2.03 10.63 11.62
N GLY A 118 -1.77 11.91 11.30
CA GLY A 118 -0.90 12.79 12.10
C GLY A 118 -1.64 13.59 13.17
N SER A 119 -2.96 13.41 13.31
CA SER A 119 -3.82 14.14 14.25
C SER A 119 -4.12 13.35 15.54
N TRP A 120 -3.24 12.43 15.93
CA TRP A 120 -3.39 11.55 17.10
C TRP A 120 -2.42 11.93 18.22
#